data_AF-A0A1V4RKG4-F1
#
_entry.id   AF-A0A1V4RKG4-F1
#
_cell.length_a   1.000
_cell.length_b   1.000
_cell.length_c   1.000
_cell.angle_alpha   90.00
_cell.angle_beta   90.00
_cell.angle_gamma   90.00
#
_symmetry.space_group_name_H-M   'P 1'
#
loop_
_entity.id
_entity.type
_entity.pdbx_description
1 polymer ?
#
loop_
_entity_poly.entity_id
_entity_poly.type
_entity_poly.pdbx_seq_one_letter_code
_entity_poly.pdbx_strand_id
1 'polypeptide(L)'
;MVNYVNAYLKGGNAALTEYDDQKYPLRLVDEFEDLLKESPYLFVYAPNFHSYLREFPRYKLPNEEDQFFWLKEDIGTKRRITSILHISVYRPHQDALFDLLVSSKQIYASHYFEAAFGLTALADDPEDGGTGFYLLYMNRSRIDALRHPRFGGLIR
;
A
#
# COMPACT_ATOMS: atom_id res chain seq x y z
N MET A 1 6.08 -18.39 2.08
CA MET A 1 5.49 -17.17 1.51
C MET A 1 3.97 -17.23 1.35
N VAL A 2 3.39 -18.32 0.80
CA VAL A 2 1.91 -18.50 0.80
C VAL A 2 1.29 -18.41 2.20
N ASN A 3 1.99 -18.88 3.25
CA ASN A 3 1.54 -18.74 4.63
C ASN A 3 1.32 -17.28 5.07
N TYR A 4 2.11 -16.32 4.58
CA TYR A 4 1.90 -14.89 4.88
C TYR A 4 0.58 -14.39 4.30
N VAL A 5 0.26 -14.78 3.06
CA VAL A 5 -1.03 -14.45 2.43
C VAL A 5 -2.18 -15.11 3.18
N ASN A 6 -2.07 -16.39 3.52
CA ASN A 6 -3.12 -17.09 4.28
C ASN A 6 -3.37 -16.49 5.67
N ALA A 7 -2.30 -16.05 6.35
CA ALA A 7 -2.43 -15.36 7.64
C ALA A 7 -3.10 -13.99 7.46
N TYR A 8 -2.64 -13.20 6.48
CA TYR A 8 -3.21 -11.89 6.13
C TYR A 8 -4.69 -11.97 5.72
N LEU A 9 -5.08 -12.95 4.90
CA LEU A 9 -6.47 -13.17 4.50
C LEU A 9 -7.40 -13.53 5.66
N LYS A 10 -6.87 -14.04 6.78
CA LYS A 10 -7.66 -14.38 7.97
C LYS A 10 -7.65 -13.28 9.02
N GLY A 11 -6.47 -12.76 9.32
CA GLY A 11 -6.26 -11.80 10.41
C GLY A 11 -6.13 -10.35 9.98
N GLY A 12 -6.08 -10.09 8.67
CA GLY A 12 -5.94 -8.74 8.14
C GLY A 12 -4.62 -8.09 8.49
N ASN A 13 -4.67 -6.79 8.71
CA ASN A 13 -3.49 -5.98 9.06
C ASN A 13 -2.81 -6.46 10.35
N ALA A 14 -3.57 -7.02 11.30
CA ALA A 14 -3.01 -7.57 12.53
C ALA A 14 -2.15 -8.84 12.32
N ALA A 15 -2.29 -9.51 11.17
CA ALA A 15 -1.50 -10.68 10.80
C ALA A 15 -0.27 -10.34 9.95
N LEU A 16 0.02 -9.05 9.72
CA LEU A 16 1.28 -8.64 9.10
C LEU A 16 2.44 -9.01 10.02
N THR A 17 3.54 -9.49 9.42
CA THR A 17 4.68 -10.01 10.17
C THR A 17 5.38 -8.93 10.99
N GLU A 18 6.13 -9.38 11.99
CA GLU A 18 7.13 -8.58 12.68
C GLU A 18 8.51 -8.94 12.10
N TYR A 19 9.37 -7.93 11.91
CA TYR A 19 10.77 -8.16 11.58
C TYR A 19 11.59 -8.04 12.86
N ASP A 20 12.17 -9.16 13.28
CA ASP A 20 12.97 -9.29 14.51
C ASP A 20 14.49 -9.35 14.21
N ASP A 21 14.89 -9.09 12.97
CA ASP A 21 16.28 -9.10 12.54
C ASP A 21 16.99 -7.75 12.75
N GLN A 22 16.25 -6.74 13.20
CA GLN A 22 16.76 -5.40 13.50
C GLN A 22 16.95 -5.18 15.01
N LYS A 23 17.74 -4.16 15.36
CA LYS A 23 17.99 -3.76 16.77
C LYS A 23 16.70 -3.39 17.51
N TYR A 24 15.64 -3.04 16.78
CA TYR A 24 14.31 -2.80 17.32
C TYR A 24 13.31 -3.65 16.52
N PRO A 25 12.46 -4.44 17.18
CA PRO A 25 11.43 -5.20 16.48
C PRO A 25 10.50 -4.24 15.74
N LEU A 26 10.29 -4.50 14.45
CA LEU A 26 9.50 -3.66 13.56
C LEU A 26 8.18 -4.36 13.23
N ARG A 27 7.07 -3.76 13.66
CA ARG A 27 5.73 -4.27 13.37
C ARG A 27 5.23 -3.64 12.07
N LEU A 28 5.08 -4.46 11.02
CA LEU A 28 4.63 -3.99 9.71
C LEU A 28 3.26 -3.30 9.73
N VAL A 29 2.40 -3.67 10.68
CA VAL A 29 1.10 -3.03 10.86
C VAL A 29 1.25 -1.56 11.26
N ASP A 30 2.20 -1.23 12.15
CA ASP A 30 2.38 0.13 12.65
C ASP A 30 2.95 1.03 11.54
N GLU A 31 3.92 0.50 10.79
CA GLU A 31 4.49 1.19 9.62
C GLU A 31 3.47 1.43 8.51
N PHE A 32 2.58 0.47 8.25
CA PHE A 32 1.48 0.65 7.29
C PHE A 32 0.43 1.67 7.76
N GLU A 33 0.02 1.61 9.04
CA GLU A 33 -0.93 2.58 9.60
C GLU A 33 -0.37 4.00 9.53
N ASP A 34 0.93 4.18 9.73
CA ASP A 34 1.56 5.48 9.58
C ASP A 34 1.57 5.96 8.12
N LEU A 35 1.87 5.09 7.15
CA LEU A 35 1.75 5.44 5.73
C LEU A 35 0.33 5.87 5.34
N LEU A 36 -0.70 5.20 5.90
CA LEU A 36 -2.09 5.59 5.71
C LEU A 36 -2.41 6.95 6.36
N LYS A 37 -1.97 7.19 7.61
CA LYS A 37 -2.16 8.47 8.30
C LYS A 37 -1.56 9.65 7.53
N GLU A 38 -0.38 9.43 6.94
CA GLU A 38 0.29 10.47 6.14
C GLU A 38 -0.40 10.68 4.78
N SER A 39 -1.42 9.88 4.41
CA SER A 39 -2.19 9.97 3.16
C SER A 39 -3.62 10.51 3.40
N PRO A 40 -3.78 11.72 3.97
CA PRO A 40 -5.06 12.20 4.51
C PRO A 40 -6.15 12.38 3.45
N TYR A 41 -5.77 12.56 2.18
CA TYR A 41 -6.73 12.71 1.08
C TYR A 41 -7.54 11.42 0.85
N LEU A 42 -7.06 10.23 1.23
CA LEU A 42 -7.86 9.00 1.20
C LEU A 42 -9.03 9.07 2.18
N PHE A 43 -8.80 9.63 3.37
CA PHE A 43 -9.87 9.84 4.35
C PHE A 43 -10.91 10.85 3.84
N VAL A 44 -10.46 11.93 3.19
CA VAL A 44 -11.36 13.00 2.72
C VAL A 44 -12.15 12.58 1.47
N TYR A 45 -11.48 12.02 0.47
CA TYR A 45 -12.07 11.81 -0.86
C TYR A 45 -12.50 10.37 -1.14
N ALA A 46 -12.01 9.40 -0.36
CA ALA A 46 -12.35 7.99 -0.53
C ALA A 46 -12.51 7.27 0.83
N PRO A 47 -13.38 7.76 1.75
CA PRO A 47 -13.46 7.28 3.13
C PRO A 47 -13.78 5.79 3.24
N ASN A 48 -14.60 5.25 2.34
CA ASN A 48 -14.92 3.82 2.30
C ASN A 48 -13.69 2.99 1.91
N PHE A 49 -12.89 3.46 0.94
CA PHE A 49 -11.66 2.78 0.54
C PHE A 49 -10.58 2.88 1.61
N HIS A 50 -10.47 4.03 2.29
CA HIS A 50 -9.62 4.16 3.47
C HIS A 50 -10.00 3.14 4.56
N SER A 51 -11.29 3.01 4.89
CA SER A 51 -11.79 2.07 5.89
C SER A 51 -11.51 0.62 5.48
N TYR A 52 -11.73 0.31 4.21
CA TYR A 52 -11.39 -0.98 3.61
C TYR A 52 -9.91 -1.35 3.81
N LEU A 53 -8.98 -0.46 3.44
CA LEU A 53 -7.53 -0.71 3.55
C LEU A 53 -7.08 -0.90 5.01
N ARG A 54 -7.75 -0.22 5.94
CA ARG A 54 -7.46 -0.29 7.37
C ARG A 54 -8.02 -1.55 8.03
N GLU A 55 -9.21 -1.96 7.64
CA GLU A 55 -9.98 -3.00 8.31
C GLU A 55 -10.07 -4.31 7.53
N PHE A 56 -9.40 -4.42 6.38
CA PHE A 56 -9.31 -5.65 5.61
C PHE A 56 -8.93 -6.84 6.51
N PRO A 57 -9.58 -8.01 6.37
CA PRO A 57 -10.67 -8.34 5.43
C PRO A 57 -12.07 -8.11 6.01
N ARG A 58 -12.21 -7.50 7.20
CA ARG A 58 -13.48 -7.39 7.93
C ARG A 58 -14.44 -6.38 7.29
N TYR A 59 -13.89 -5.27 6.83
CA TYR A 59 -14.64 -4.30 6.04
C TYR A 59 -14.61 -4.72 4.58
N LYS A 60 -15.79 -4.87 3.97
CA LYS A 60 -15.97 -5.24 2.57
C LYS A 60 -16.58 -4.08 1.82
N LEU A 61 -16.16 -3.90 0.59
CA LEU A 61 -16.75 -2.91 -0.30
C LEU A 61 -17.75 -3.62 -1.22
N PRO A 62 -18.57 -2.86 -1.96
CA PRO A 62 -19.17 -3.36 -3.17
C PRO A 62 -18.19 -3.15 -4.33
N ASN A 63 -18.12 -4.10 -5.27
CA ASN A 63 -17.32 -3.98 -6.50
C ASN A 63 -15.80 -3.80 -6.26
N GLU A 64 -15.26 -4.36 -5.18
CA GLU A 64 -13.83 -4.54 -4.98
C GLU A 64 -13.32 -5.86 -5.56
N GLU A 65 -12.11 -5.81 -6.10
CA GLU A 65 -11.37 -6.97 -6.56
C GLU A 65 -9.99 -6.97 -5.89
N ASP A 66 -9.61 -8.09 -5.28
CA ASP A 66 -8.31 -8.26 -4.67
C ASP A 66 -7.44 -9.25 -5.44
N GLN A 67 -6.17 -8.90 -5.61
CA GLN A 67 -5.16 -9.73 -6.24
C GLN A 67 -3.88 -9.73 -5.41
N PHE A 68 -3.17 -10.85 -5.40
CA PHE A 68 -1.89 -10.97 -4.69
C PHE A 68 -0.76 -11.22 -5.69
N PHE A 69 0.25 -10.37 -5.63
CA PHE A 69 1.42 -10.46 -6.49
C PHE A 69 2.66 -10.85 -5.72
N TRP A 70 3.41 -11.77 -6.32
CA TRP A 70 4.74 -12.16 -5.87
C TRP A 70 5.76 -11.52 -6.77
N LEU A 71 6.56 -10.62 -6.22
CA LEU A 71 7.57 -9.91 -6.99
C LEU A 71 8.97 -10.39 -6.60
N LYS A 72 9.85 -10.41 -7.59
CA LYS A 72 11.28 -10.60 -7.41
C LYS A 72 12.00 -9.46 -8.09
N GLU A 73 12.55 -8.56 -7.29
CA GLU A 73 13.09 -7.29 -7.76
C GLU A 73 14.61 -7.28 -7.63
N ASP A 74 15.27 -6.82 -8.67
CA ASP A 74 16.71 -6.53 -8.66
C ASP A 74 16.88 -5.02 -8.75
N ILE A 75 17.32 -4.43 -7.65
CA ILE A 75 17.46 -2.97 -7.52
C ILE A 75 18.93 -2.54 -7.47
N GLY A 76 19.83 -3.33 -8.07
CA GLY A 76 21.27 -3.03 -8.09
C GLY A 76 21.97 -3.19 -6.74
N THR A 77 21.33 -3.87 -5.78
CA THR A 77 21.93 -4.25 -4.49
C THR A 77 22.43 -5.69 -4.55
N LYS A 78 23.30 -6.08 -3.60
CA LYS A 78 23.85 -7.44 -3.54
C LYS A 78 22.80 -8.53 -3.26
N ARG A 79 21.59 -8.18 -2.84
CA ARG A 79 20.53 -9.13 -2.43
C ARG A 79 19.22 -8.82 -3.15
N ARG A 80 18.74 -9.77 -3.97
CA ARG A 80 17.43 -9.71 -4.66
C ARG A 80 16.29 -9.62 -3.65
N ILE A 81 15.38 -8.67 -3.83
CA ILE A 81 14.21 -8.51 -2.96
C ILE A 81 13.12 -9.46 -3.44
N THR A 82 12.47 -10.15 -2.51
CA THR A 82 11.21 -10.85 -2.78
C THR A 82 10.12 -10.21 -1.95
N SER A 83 9.06 -9.73 -2.60
CA SER A 83 7.95 -9.04 -1.94
C SER A 83 6.61 -9.68 -2.30
N ILE A 84 5.63 -9.48 -1.41
CA ILE A 84 4.24 -9.85 -1.65
C ILE A 84 3.40 -8.58 -1.54
N LEU A 85 2.66 -8.28 -2.59
CA LEU A 85 1.73 -7.15 -2.63
C LEU A 85 0.28 -7.65 -2.60
N HIS A 86 -0.55 -6.95 -1.84
CA HIS A 86 -2.00 -6.98 -1.96
C HIS A 86 -2.42 -5.81 -2.85
N ILE A 87 -2.99 -6.11 -4.01
CA ILE A 87 -3.56 -5.14 -4.93
C ILE A 87 -5.07 -5.16 -4.74
N SER A 88 -5.66 -4.00 -4.48
CA SER A 88 -7.12 -3.85 -4.38
C SER A 88 -7.57 -2.85 -5.42
N VAL A 89 -8.51 -3.27 -6.25
CA VAL A 89 -9.18 -2.43 -7.25
C VAL A 89 -10.59 -2.18 -6.76
N TYR A 90 -10.95 -0.92 -6.60
CA TYR A 90 -12.26 -0.50 -6.14
C TYR A 90 -12.88 0.45 -7.15
N ARG A 91 -14.14 0.18 -7.52
CA ARG A 91 -14.97 1.04 -8.37
C ARG A 91 -16.09 1.64 -7.52
N PRO A 92 -15.96 2.91 -7.11
CA PRO A 92 -16.99 3.61 -6.35
C PRO A 92 -18.31 3.73 -7.13
N HIS A 93 -19.36 4.20 -6.45
CA HIS A 93 -20.63 4.53 -7.10
C HIS A 93 -20.48 5.76 -8.01
N GLN A 94 -21.39 5.93 -8.99
CA GLN A 94 -21.32 6.97 -10.03
C GLN A 94 -21.25 8.41 -9.51
N ASP A 95 -21.69 8.67 -8.28
CA ASP A 95 -21.64 10.02 -7.67
C ASP A 95 -20.34 10.30 -6.90
N ALA A 96 -19.35 9.40 -6.96
CA ALA A 96 -18.07 9.58 -6.29
C ALA A 96 -17.10 10.46 -7.11
N LEU A 97 -16.10 11.04 -6.43
CA LEU A 97 -15.06 11.84 -7.09
C LEU A 97 -14.15 11.00 -8.01
N PHE A 98 -13.95 9.72 -7.68
CA PHE A 98 -13.09 8.82 -8.42
C PHE A 98 -13.91 7.68 -9.03
N ASP A 99 -13.65 7.37 -10.29
CA ASP A 99 -14.27 6.25 -11.01
C ASP A 99 -13.55 4.93 -10.72
N LEU A 100 -12.25 5.03 -10.42
CA LEU A 100 -11.40 3.89 -10.12
C LEU A 100 -10.36 4.25 -9.07
N LEU A 101 -10.21 3.38 -8.07
CA LEU A 101 -9.14 3.42 -7.09
C LEU A 101 -8.40 2.09 -7.12
N VAL A 102 -7.08 2.13 -7.24
CA VAL A 102 -6.21 0.95 -7.18
C VAL A 102 -5.17 1.19 -6.12
N SER A 103 -5.16 0.36 -5.08
CA SER A 103 -4.09 0.38 -4.08
C SER A 103 -3.12 -0.77 -4.28
N SER A 104 -1.84 -0.53 -4.00
CA SER A 104 -0.87 -1.59 -3.76
C SER A 104 -0.37 -1.51 -2.32
N LYS A 105 -0.47 -2.61 -1.58
CA LYS A 105 0.01 -2.71 -0.21
C LYS A 105 1.04 -3.81 -0.11
N GLN A 106 2.24 -3.47 0.36
CA GLN A 106 3.21 -4.48 0.73
C GLN A 106 2.76 -5.18 2.01
N ILE A 107 2.56 -6.50 1.92
CA ILE A 107 2.24 -7.34 3.09
C ILE A 107 3.44 -8.17 3.55
N TYR A 108 4.50 -8.25 2.73
CA TYR A 108 5.77 -8.86 3.07
C TYR A 108 6.89 -8.35 2.13
N ALA A 109 8.10 -8.21 2.67
CA ALA A 109 9.33 -8.08 1.90
C ALA A 109 10.46 -8.85 2.59
N SER A 110 11.37 -9.42 1.81
CA SER A 110 12.49 -10.18 2.37
C SER A 110 13.51 -9.31 3.11
N HIS A 111 13.73 -8.08 2.63
CA HIS A 111 14.70 -7.13 3.21
C HIS A 111 14.54 -5.73 2.60
N TYR A 112 15.22 -4.75 3.18
CA TYR A 112 15.27 -3.31 2.86
C TYR A 112 13.98 -2.52 3.02
N PHE A 113 12.82 -3.05 2.65
CA PHE A 113 11.54 -2.36 2.77
C PHE A 113 10.85 -2.67 4.10
N GLU A 114 10.60 -1.62 4.86
CA GLU A 114 9.82 -1.63 6.09
C GLU A 114 8.33 -1.61 5.75
N ALA A 115 7.89 -0.72 4.86
CA ALA A 115 6.51 -0.71 4.37
C ALA A 115 6.46 -0.05 2.99
N ALA A 116 5.48 -0.42 2.17
CA ALA A 116 5.20 0.27 0.92
C ALA A 116 3.70 0.30 0.65
N PHE A 117 3.22 1.47 0.22
CA PHE A 117 1.83 1.72 -0.12
C PHE A 117 1.78 2.60 -1.39
N GLY A 118 1.12 2.07 -2.41
CA GLY A 118 0.81 2.79 -3.64
C GLY A 118 -0.68 3.03 -3.77
N LEU A 119 -1.04 4.13 -4.41
CA LEU A 119 -2.40 4.46 -4.81
C LEU A 119 -2.38 5.04 -6.21
N THR A 120 -3.21 4.48 -7.07
CA THR A 120 -3.59 5.07 -8.35
C THR A 120 -5.07 5.41 -8.27
N ALA A 121 -5.46 6.61 -8.70
CA ALA A 121 -6.85 7.02 -8.80
C ALA A 121 -7.13 7.58 -10.18
N LEU A 122 -8.30 7.28 -10.72
CA LEU A 122 -8.83 7.87 -11.94
C LEU A 122 -10.06 8.69 -11.58
N ALA A 123 -10.11 9.92 -12.08
CA ALA A 123 -11.28 10.79 -12.00
C ALA A 123 -11.57 11.35 -13.39
N ASP A 124 -12.81 11.25 -13.84
CA ASP A 124 -13.28 11.91 -15.06
C ASP A 124 -13.09 13.43 -14.97
N ASP A 125 -12.80 14.07 -16.11
CA ASP A 125 -12.78 15.53 -16.21
C ASP A 125 -14.21 16.04 -16.43
N PRO A 126 -14.83 16.72 -15.44
CA PRO A 126 -16.21 17.19 -15.56
C PRO A 126 -16.37 18.30 -16.61
N GLU A 127 -15.29 18.98 -17.01
CA GLU A 127 -15.32 20.09 -17.97
C GLU A 127 -15.07 19.64 -19.42
N ASP A 128 -14.51 18.44 -19.64
CA ASP A 128 -14.10 17.95 -20.97
C ASP A 128 -15.19 17.11 -21.68
N GLY A 129 -16.44 17.12 -21.20
CA GLY A 129 -17.56 16.46 -21.89
C GLY A 129 -17.43 14.95 -22.05
N GLY A 130 -16.64 14.29 -21.21
CA GLY A 130 -16.51 12.83 -21.13
C GLY A 130 -15.38 12.20 -21.95
N THR A 131 -14.43 12.99 -22.48
CA THR A 131 -13.26 12.46 -23.22
C THR A 131 -11.95 12.46 -22.44
N GLY A 132 -11.85 13.31 -21.42
CA GLY A 132 -10.66 13.51 -20.60
C GLY A 132 -10.79 12.92 -19.20
N PHE A 133 -9.66 12.56 -18.61
CA PHE A 133 -9.59 12.09 -17.22
C PHE A 133 -8.26 12.52 -16.57
N TYR A 134 -8.28 12.60 -15.25
CA TYR A 134 -7.10 12.79 -14.41
C TYR A 134 -6.63 11.44 -13.87
N LEU A 135 -5.34 11.15 -14.02
CA LEU A 135 -4.68 10.02 -13.37
C LEU A 135 -3.81 10.53 -12.22
N LEU A 136 -4.18 10.18 -11.01
CA LEU A 136 -3.40 10.48 -9.81
C LEU A 136 -2.61 9.25 -9.42
N TYR A 137 -1.32 9.43 -9.14
CA TYR A 137 -0.44 8.37 -8.66
C TYR A 137 0.33 8.84 -7.42
N MET A 138 0.27 8.02 -6.37
CA MET A 138 1.13 8.13 -5.20
C MET A 138 1.82 6.79 -4.96
N ASN A 139 3.10 6.85 -4.63
CA ASN A 139 3.81 5.73 -4.03
C ASN A 139 4.61 6.22 -2.81
N ARG A 140 4.46 5.54 -1.69
CA ARG A 140 5.22 5.78 -0.47
C ARG A 140 5.84 4.51 0.01
N SER A 141 7.11 4.59 0.37
CA SER A 141 7.84 3.49 0.94
C SER A 141 8.72 3.97 2.10
N ARG A 142 8.87 3.10 3.10
CA ARG A 142 9.85 3.24 4.17
C ARG A 142 10.91 2.18 3.96
N ILE A 143 12.16 2.60 3.98
CA ILE A 143 13.32 1.73 3.78
C ILE A 143 14.30 1.85 4.95
N ASP A 144 14.76 0.71 5.45
CA ASP A 144 15.68 0.61 6.59
C ASP A 144 17.03 1.28 6.30
N ALA A 145 17.51 1.18 5.05
CA ALA A 145 18.80 1.74 4.62
C ALA A 145 18.97 3.24 4.89
N LEU A 146 17.87 4.00 4.99
CA LEU A 146 17.89 5.44 5.26
C LEU A 146 17.89 5.80 6.76
N ARG A 147 17.56 4.86 7.66
CA ARG A 147 17.67 5.08 9.12
C ARG A 147 19.11 4.96 9.61
N HIS A 148 20.01 4.34 8.83
CA HIS A 148 21.43 4.26 9.19
C HIS A 148 22.14 5.62 9.00
N PRO A 149 22.87 6.17 10.00
CA PRO A 149 23.55 7.47 9.93
C PRO A 149 24.58 7.66 8.81
N ARG A 150 24.86 6.61 8.02
CA ARG A 150 25.82 6.64 6.90
C ARG A 150 25.18 7.08 5.58
N PHE A 151 23.84 7.10 5.47
CA PHE A 151 23.11 7.49 4.27
C PHE A 151 22.09 8.61 4.48
N GLY A 152 21.75 8.97 5.73
CA GLY A 152 20.82 10.08 6.05
C GLY A 152 21.41 11.50 5.90
N GLY A 153 22.64 11.63 5.42
CA GLY A 153 23.33 12.91 5.27
C GLY A 153 23.36 13.41 3.83
N LEU A 154 22.21 13.50 3.14
CA LEU A 154 22.12 14.10 1.80
C LEU A 154 20.67 14.46 1.43
N ILE A 155 19.93 15.09 2.35
CA ILE A 155 18.78 15.92 1.97
C ILE A 155 18.87 17.18 2.82
N ARG A 156 19.32 18.27 2.19
CA ARG A 156 19.34 19.63 2.72
C ARG A 156 18.68 20.54 1.70
#